data_AF-A0A0F9UAQ1-F1
#
_entry.id   AF-A0A0F9UAQ1-F1
#
_cell.length_a   1.000
_cell.length_b   1.000
_cell.length_c   1.000
_cell.angle_alpha   90.00
_cell.angle_beta   90.00
_cell.angle_gamma   90.00
#
_symmetry.space_group_name_H-M   'P 1'
#
loop_
_entity.id
_entity.type
_entity.pdbx_description
1 polymer ?
#
loop_
_entity_poly.entity_id
_entity_poly.type
_entity_poly.pdbx_seq_one_letter_code
_entity_poly.pdbx_strand_id
1 'polypeptide(L)'
;MNNTLNNEASAGIISPASQSAIETELDDIALVSEGVEIDEIDSEEATLVHVAIDASSSMHEHRKAVINAYKQQFLDPLRAAKNADSILVATSVFSSGCDQNVRLIHGYTPIPKCPDLTDNDYSPSGMTPLYDAVFQGISGLVAYGQDLRDNGTRTKSIIIVLSDGWENDSSVTQAKVRRLSEDVLKAQEFILSYIFFGDESEGNIAAETIGFPIHHRLTSSLSEANIRRIFGTVSASVISTSQAQVSTGSLSSNAFFQPNQ
;
A
#
# COMPACT_ATOMS: atom_id res chain seq x y z
N MET A 1 21.09 -12.87 4.11
CA MET A 1 20.53 -11.51 4.13
C MET A 1 20.22 -11.18 5.58
N ASN A 2 21.07 -10.36 6.21
CA ASN A 2 20.89 -9.95 7.61
C ASN A 2 19.84 -8.84 7.65
N ASN A 3 18.58 -9.22 7.81
CA ASN A 3 17.48 -8.27 7.95
C ASN A 3 17.38 -7.86 9.43
N THR A 4 18.29 -6.98 9.84
CA THR A 4 18.21 -6.35 11.15
C THR A 4 17.69 -4.95 10.91
N LEU A 5 16.44 -4.67 11.27
CA LEU A 5 15.98 -3.31 11.56
C LEU A 5 16.97 -2.73 12.57
N ASN A 6 17.98 -2.00 12.09
CA ASN A 6 19.02 -1.46 12.96
C ASN A 6 18.41 -0.32 13.79
N ASN A 7 18.45 -0.51 15.10
CA ASN A 7 17.82 0.27 16.17
C ASN A 7 18.02 1.81 16.16
N GLU A 8 18.85 2.36 15.28
CA GLU A 8 19.13 3.80 15.21
C GLU A 8 18.62 4.44 13.89
N ALA A 9 18.20 3.66 12.89
CA ALA A 9 17.93 4.15 11.54
C ALA A 9 16.46 4.59 11.29
N SER A 10 15.48 3.98 11.96
CA SER A 10 14.06 4.40 11.92
C SER A 10 13.76 5.63 12.80
N ALA A 11 14.76 6.15 13.52
CA ALA A 11 14.64 7.10 14.64
C ALA A 11 14.09 8.50 14.28
N GLY A 12 13.71 8.75 13.02
CA GLY A 12 13.04 9.97 12.58
C GLY A 12 11.64 9.79 11.99
N ILE A 13 11.24 8.56 11.63
CA ILE A 13 10.01 8.31 10.86
C ILE A 13 8.90 7.71 11.74
N ILE A 14 9.26 6.81 12.66
CA ILE A 14 8.29 6.15 13.56
C ILE A 14 8.68 6.29 15.02
N SER A 15 7.68 6.30 15.92
CA SER A 15 7.94 6.34 17.35
C SER A 15 8.52 5.01 17.88
N PRO A 16 9.22 5.00 19.02
CA PRO A 16 9.71 3.76 19.63
C PRO A 16 8.61 2.72 19.91
N ALA A 17 7.39 3.18 20.19
CA ALA A 17 6.25 2.29 20.40
C ALA A 17 5.79 1.61 19.10
N SER A 18 5.86 2.30 17.96
CA SER A 18 5.57 1.74 16.64
C SER A 18 6.70 0.79 16.21
N GLN A 19 7.95 1.13 16.49
CA GLN A 19 9.09 0.26 16.22
C GLN A 19 8.99 -1.07 16.99
N SER A 20 8.72 -1.02 18.30
CA SER A 20 8.52 -2.24 19.10
C SER A 20 7.33 -3.08 18.63
N ALA A 21 6.27 -2.44 18.12
CA ALA A 21 5.13 -3.15 17.55
C ALA A 21 5.52 -3.89 16.25
N ILE A 22 6.30 -3.25 15.37
CA ILE A 22 6.86 -3.86 14.15
C ILE A 22 7.77 -5.04 14.53
N GLU A 23 8.64 -4.86 15.52
CA GLU A 23 9.55 -5.91 15.98
C GLU A 23 8.83 -7.16 16.53
N THR A 24 7.60 -7.01 17.01
CA THR A 24 6.80 -8.14 17.51
C THR A 24 6.20 -8.97 16.37
N GLU A 25 6.01 -8.39 15.19
CA GLU A 25 5.39 -9.02 14.02
C GLU A 25 6.43 -9.26 12.90
N LEU A 26 7.72 -9.41 13.26
CA LEU A 26 8.83 -9.44 12.31
C LEU A 26 8.73 -10.49 11.22
N ASP A 27 8.25 -11.69 11.58
CA ASP A 27 8.14 -12.80 10.62
C ASP A 27 7.18 -12.40 9.49
N ASP A 28 5.98 -11.92 9.82
CA ASP A 28 5.00 -11.47 8.83
C ASP A 28 5.48 -10.23 8.05
N ILE A 29 6.24 -9.34 8.68
CA ILE A 29 6.77 -8.13 8.05
C ILE A 29 7.92 -8.44 7.09
N ALA A 30 8.77 -9.43 7.42
CA ALA A 30 9.81 -9.90 6.51
C ALA A 30 9.20 -10.43 5.21
N LEU A 31 8.05 -11.09 5.28
CA LEU A 31 7.32 -11.56 4.11
C LEU A 31 6.75 -10.44 3.22
N VAL A 32 6.52 -9.23 3.73
CA VAL A 32 5.95 -8.11 2.96
C VAL A 32 6.93 -6.97 2.65
N SER A 33 8.16 -7.06 3.14
CA SER A 33 9.24 -6.07 2.89
C SER A 33 10.23 -6.53 1.82
N GLU A 34 9.95 -7.64 1.13
CA GLU A 34 10.77 -8.10 0.00
C GLU A 34 10.80 -7.05 -1.12
N GLY A 35 11.94 -6.92 -1.79
CA GLY A 35 12.13 -6.00 -2.92
C GLY A 35 13.37 -6.37 -3.73
N VAL A 36 13.55 -5.69 -4.86
CA VAL A 36 14.78 -5.83 -5.65
C VAL A 36 16.00 -5.37 -4.87
N GLU A 37 17.16 -5.99 -5.16
CA GLU A 37 18.42 -5.60 -4.55
C GLU A 37 18.73 -4.13 -4.87
N ILE A 38 19.29 -3.42 -3.88
CA ILE A 38 19.49 -1.97 -3.93
C ILE A 38 20.41 -1.58 -5.10
N ASP A 39 21.38 -2.44 -5.43
CA ASP A 39 22.31 -2.25 -6.55
C ASP A 39 21.60 -2.27 -7.93
N GLU A 40 20.36 -2.76 -8.02
CA GLU A 40 19.55 -2.69 -9.25
C GLU A 40 18.77 -1.36 -9.40
N ILE A 41 18.79 -0.48 -8.39
CA ILE A 41 18.05 0.79 -8.40
C ILE A 41 18.98 1.92 -8.84
N ASP A 42 18.92 2.28 -10.12
CA ASP A 42 19.73 3.33 -10.75
C ASP A 42 19.10 4.74 -10.65
N SER A 43 18.37 5.02 -9.56
CA SER A 43 17.65 6.29 -9.39
C SER A 43 17.96 6.97 -8.06
N GLU A 44 18.22 8.28 -8.10
CA GLU A 44 18.38 9.11 -6.88
C GLU A 44 17.08 9.27 -6.08
N GLU A 45 15.93 8.94 -6.69
CA GLU A 45 14.62 9.03 -6.09
C GLU A 45 13.75 7.82 -6.49
N ALA A 46 13.13 7.17 -5.51
CA ALA A 46 12.19 6.08 -5.72
C ALA A 46 10.80 6.43 -5.15
N THR A 47 9.75 6.12 -5.90
CA THR A 47 8.38 6.08 -5.39
C THR A 47 8.01 4.65 -5.08
N LEU A 48 7.90 4.34 -3.79
CA LEU A 48 7.42 3.06 -3.29
C LEU A 48 5.90 3.07 -3.22
N VAL A 49 5.28 2.05 -3.78
CA VAL A 49 3.82 1.88 -3.77
C VAL A 49 3.49 0.50 -3.23
N HIS A 50 2.76 0.44 -2.12
CA HIS A 50 2.20 -0.79 -1.59
C HIS A 50 0.70 -0.84 -1.89
N VAL A 51 0.26 -1.83 -2.66
CA VAL A 51 -1.16 -2.06 -2.94
C VAL A 51 -1.65 -3.26 -2.14
N ALA A 52 -2.53 -3.03 -1.17
CA ALA A 52 -3.19 -4.07 -0.39
C ALA A 52 -4.63 -4.25 -0.92
N ILE A 53 -4.95 -5.44 -1.43
CA ILE A 53 -6.23 -5.75 -2.06
C ILE A 53 -7.00 -6.76 -1.22
N ASP A 54 -8.20 -6.39 -0.79
CA ASP A 54 -9.11 -7.29 -0.08
C ASP A 54 -9.46 -8.51 -0.95
N ALA A 55 -9.24 -9.69 -0.39
CA ALA A 55 -9.57 -10.99 -0.97
C ALA A 55 -10.52 -11.77 -0.04
N SER A 56 -11.35 -11.08 0.75
CA SER A 56 -12.39 -11.69 1.55
C SER A 56 -13.52 -12.28 0.69
N SER A 57 -14.38 -13.11 1.27
CA SER A 57 -15.40 -13.84 0.51
C SER A 57 -16.37 -12.95 -0.27
N SER A 58 -16.61 -11.71 0.15
CA SER A 58 -17.48 -10.73 -0.55
C SER A 58 -16.95 -10.35 -1.93
N MET A 59 -15.63 -10.38 -2.11
CA MET A 59 -14.98 -10.03 -3.37
C MET A 59 -15.06 -11.14 -4.43
N HIS A 60 -15.59 -12.32 -4.11
CA HIS A 60 -15.59 -13.49 -4.99
C HIS A 60 -16.26 -13.23 -6.36
N GLU A 61 -17.41 -12.54 -6.39
CA GLU A 61 -18.10 -12.21 -7.64
C GLU A 61 -17.34 -11.18 -8.51
N HIS A 62 -16.43 -10.42 -7.88
CA HIS A 62 -15.66 -9.35 -8.52
C HIS A 62 -14.23 -9.75 -8.88
N ARG A 63 -13.83 -11.00 -8.62
CA ARG A 63 -12.49 -11.55 -8.87
C ARG A 63 -11.91 -11.17 -10.23
N LYS A 64 -12.66 -11.42 -11.31
CA LYS A 64 -12.22 -11.12 -12.69
C LYS A 64 -12.10 -9.61 -12.93
N ALA A 65 -12.99 -8.81 -12.34
CA ALA A 65 -12.96 -7.37 -12.47
C ALA A 65 -11.68 -6.79 -11.84
N VAL A 66 -11.32 -7.26 -10.63
CA VAL A 66 -10.12 -6.84 -9.92
C VAL A 66 -8.86 -7.24 -10.69
N ILE A 67 -8.74 -8.51 -11.09
CA ILE A 67 -7.58 -9.00 -11.88
C ILE A 67 -7.38 -8.17 -13.15
N ASN A 68 -8.45 -7.99 -13.93
CA ASN A 68 -8.38 -7.21 -15.18
C ASN A 68 -8.06 -5.74 -14.92
N ALA A 69 -8.63 -5.15 -13.86
CA ALA A 69 -8.41 -3.74 -13.55
C ALA A 69 -7.01 -3.46 -13.01
N TYR A 70 -6.48 -4.35 -12.18
CA TYR A 70 -5.11 -4.30 -11.71
C TYR A 70 -4.13 -4.30 -12.89
N LYS A 71 -4.33 -5.15 -13.89
CA LYS A 71 -3.51 -5.14 -15.10
C LYS A 71 -3.72 -3.88 -15.95
N GLN A 72 -4.95 -3.69 -16.44
CA GLN A 72 -5.23 -2.76 -17.54
C GLN A 72 -5.34 -1.31 -17.09
N GLN A 73 -5.84 -1.06 -15.87
CA GLN A 73 -6.04 0.28 -15.36
C GLN A 73 -4.98 0.70 -14.36
N PHE A 74 -4.23 -0.23 -13.76
CA PHE A 74 -3.17 0.09 -12.82
C PHE A 74 -1.76 -0.12 -13.38
N LEU A 75 -1.37 -1.36 -13.71
CA LEU A 75 -0.02 -1.64 -14.19
C LEU A 75 0.28 -1.04 -15.57
N ASP A 76 -0.60 -1.21 -16.56
CA ASP A 76 -0.32 -0.78 -17.94
C ASP A 76 -0.10 0.76 -18.04
N PRO A 77 -0.89 1.63 -17.39
CA PRO A 77 -0.60 3.07 -17.35
C PRO A 77 0.70 3.41 -16.63
N LEU A 78 1.02 2.72 -15.52
CA LEU A 78 2.27 2.93 -14.80
C LEU A 78 3.47 2.52 -15.66
N ARG A 79 3.39 1.41 -16.39
CA ARG A 79 4.41 0.94 -17.34
C ARG A 79 4.65 1.94 -18.47
N ALA A 80 3.61 2.67 -18.87
CA ALA A 80 3.68 3.70 -19.91
C ALA A 80 4.14 5.08 -19.37
N ALA A 81 4.27 5.24 -18.05
CA ALA A 81 4.69 6.51 -17.44
C ALA A 81 6.16 6.82 -17.75
N LYS A 82 6.48 8.11 -17.93
CA LYS A 82 7.85 8.56 -18.25
C LYS A 82 8.88 8.22 -17.17
N ASN A 83 8.41 8.07 -15.93
CA ASN A 83 9.20 7.78 -14.75
C ASN A 83 8.91 6.37 -14.21
N ALA A 84 8.50 5.43 -15.07
CA ALA A 84 8.22 4.05 -14.68
C ALA A 84 9.39 3.38 -13.94
N ASP A 85 10.63 3.70 -14.31
CA ASP A 85 11.84 3.13 -13.72
C ASP A 85 12.08 3.57 -12.26
N SER A 86 11.50 4.71 -11.85
CA SER A 86 11.58 5.20 -10.46
C SER A 86 10.40 4.74 -9.60
N ILE A 87 9.50 3.90 -10.11
CA ILE A 87 8.33 3.41 -9.37
C ILE A 87 8.53 1.94 -9.05
N LEU A 88 8.54 1.62 -7.74
CA LEU A 88 8.63 0.27 -7.21
C LEU A 88 7.29 -0.10 -6.59
N VAL A 89 6.67 -1.19 -7.04
CA VAL A 89 5.39 -1.65 -6.52
C VAL A 89 5.55 -2.96 -5.78
N ALA A 90 5.00 -3.02 -4.57
CA ALA A 90 4.65 -4.25 -3.87
C ALA A 90 3.13 -4.43 -3.91
N THR A 91 2.66 -5.66 -4.08
CA THR A 91 1.23 -5.98 -4.02
C THR A 91 0.99 -7.13 -3.08
N SER A 92 0.08 -6.94 -2.11
CA SER A 92 -0.42 -7.98 -1.23
C SER A 92 -1.92 -8.14 -1.39
N VAL A 93 -2.39 -9.36 -1.14
CA VAL A 93 -3.80 -9.69 -1.00
C VAL A 93 -4.05 -10.07 0.45
N PHE A 94 -5.20 -9.73 1.02
CA PHE A 94 -5.49 -10.04 2.43
C PHE A 94 -6.87 -10.67 2.61
N SER A 95 -6.90 -11.70 3.44
CA SER A 95 -8.06 -12.55 3.73
C SER A 95 -7.67 -13.56 4.80
N SER A 96 -8.55 -13.88 5.74
CA SER A 96 -8.26 -14.98 6.69
C SER A 96 -8.34 -16.39 6.08
N GLY A 97 -8.71 -16.48 4.80
CA GLY A 97 -8.60 -17.70 4.02
C GLY A 97 -7.20 -17.97 3.47
N CYS A 98 -6.24 -17.03 3.61
CA CYS A 98 -4.84 -17.26 3.28
C CYS A 98 -4.01 -17.57 4.53
N ASP A 99 -2.90 -18.29 4.36
CA ASP A 99 -2.13 -18.90 5.47
C ASP A 99 -1.65 -17.92 6.56
N GLN A 100 -1.52 -16.63 6.26
CA GLN A 100 -0.96 -15.61 7.16
C GLN A 100 -1.82 -14.32 7.23
N ASN A 101 -3.12 -14.39 6.92
CA ASN A 101 -4.04 -13.23 6.78
C ASN A 101 -3.69 -12.23 5.67
N VAL A 102 -2.42 -12.06 5.34
CA VAL A 102 -1.88 -11.22 4.29
C VAL A 102 -0.88 -12.07 3.50
N ARG A 103 -1.01 -12.06 2.17
CA ARG A 103 -0.10 -12.77 1.27
C ARG A 103 0.51 -11.79 0.28
N LEU A 104 1.83 -11.70 0.29
CA LEU A 104 2.57 -10.95 -0.72
C LEU A 104 2.47 -11.69 -2.06
N ILE A 105 2.02 -10.98 -3.10
CA ILE A 105 2.01 -11.47 -4.49
C ILE A 105 3.36 -11.21 -5.14
N HIS A 106 3.90 -10.01 -4.93
CA HIS A 106 5.28 -9.66 -5.23
C HIS A 106 5.74 -8.50 -4.35
N GLY A 107 7.03 -8.48 -4.03
CA GLY A 107 7.68 -7.39 -3.31
C GLY A 107 7.91 -6.16 -4.18
N TYR A 108 8.60 -5.15 -3.62
CA TYR A 108 8.94 -3.89 -4.29
C TYR A 108 9.74 -4.14 -5.57
N THR A 109 9.01 -4.17 -6.68
CA THR A 109 9.52 -4.53 -8.01
C THR A 109 9.37 -3.32 -8.93
N PRO A 110 10.37 -3.01 -9.79
CA PRO A 110 10.23 -2.00 -10.82
C PRO A 110 9.00 -2.28 -11.69
N ILE A 111 8.18 -1.27 -11.94
CA ILE A 111 6.93 -1.36 -12.70
C ILE A 111 7.03 -2.18 -14.02
N PRO A 112 8.09 -2.02 -14.85
CA PRO A 112 8.23 -2.80 -16.08
C PRO A 112 8.37 -4.32 -15.85
N LYS A 113 8.85 -4.72 -14.66
CA LYS A 113 9.06 -6.11 -14.23
C LYS A 113 7.92 -6.64 -13.36
N CYS A 114 6.97 -5.81 -12.91
CA CYS A 114 5.86 -6.25 -12.06
C CYS A 114 5.01 -7.32 -12.77
N PRO A 115 4.74 -8.47 -12.13
CA PRO A 115 3.88 -9.50 -12.68
C PRO A 115 2.41 -9.04 -12.69
N ASP A 116 1.64 -9.59 -13.63
CA ASP A 116 0.19 -9.42 -13.60
C ASP A 116 -0.43 -10.30 -12.49
N LEU A 117 -1.54 -9.86 -11.89
CA LEU A 117 -2.31 -10.67 -10.95
C LEU A 117 -2.99 -11.82 -11.70
N THR A 118 -2.81 -13.06 -11.25
CA THR A 118 -3.48 -14.23 -11.85
C THR A 118 -4.69 -14.71 -11.05
N ASP A 119 -5.44 -15.62 -11.63
CA ASP A 119 -6.49 -16.38 -10.95
C ASP A 119 -5.97 -17.09 -9.67
N ASN A 120 -4.73 -17.59 -9.67
CA ASN A 120 -4.17 -18.26 -8.48
C ASN A 120 -3.70 -17.26 -7.42
N ASP A 121 -3.31 -16.06 -7.84
CA ASP A 121 -2.87 -15.00 -6.94
C ASP A 121 -4.05 -14.34 -6.23
N TYR A 122 -5.19 -14.23 -6.91
CA TYR A 122 -6.41 -13.64 -6.33
C TYR A 122 -7.55 -14.65 -6.30
N SER A 123 -7.68 -15.33 -5.15
CA SER A 123 -8.73 -16.31 -4.88
C SER A 123 -9.51 -15.89 -3.62
N PRO A 124 -10.53 -15.03 -3.75
CA PRO A 124 -11.22 -14.50 -2.58
C PRO A 124 -11.90 -15.57 -1.73
N SER A 125 -11.73 -15.50 -0.41
CA SER A 125 -12.25 -16.44 0.58
C SER A 125 -12.16 -15.84 1.99
N GLY A 126 -12.61 -16.53 3.04
CA GLY A 126 -12.43 -16.07 4.43
C GLY A 126 -13.07 -14.71 4.76
N MET A 127 -12.55 -14.09 5.81
CA MET A 127 -12.95 -12.80 6.36
C MET A 127 -11.91 -11.71 6.04
N THR A 128 -12.06 -10.50 6.59
CA THR A 128 -11.31 -9.29 6.23
C THR A 128 -10.35 -8.87 7.36
N PRO A 129 -9.08 -9.33 7.36
CA PRO A 129 -8.05 -8.90 8.29
C PRO A 129 -7.41 -7.56 7.84
N LEU A 130 -8.21 -6.50 7.84
CA LEU A 130 -7.84 -5.17 7.36
C LEU A 130 -6.71 -4.54 8.18
N TYR A 131 -6.74 -4.67 9.51
CA TYR A 131 -5.70 -4.10 10.38
C TYR A 131 -4.35 -4.79 10.18
N ASP A 132 -4.34 -6.11 9.97
CA ASP A 132 -3.12 -6.84 9.61
C ASP A 132 -2.56 -6.31 8.28
N ALA A 133 -3.41 -6.19 7.26
CA ALA A 133 -3.02 -5.72 5.93
C ALA A 133 -2.43 -4.30 5.95
N VAL A 134 -3.07 -3.38 6.67
CA VAL A 134 -2.60 -2.00 6.79
C VAL A 134 -1.30 -1.94 7.58
N PHE A 135 -1.23 -2.64 8.72
CA PHE A 135 -0.05 -2.61 9.57
C PHE A 135 1.18 -3.19 8.86
N GLN A 136 1.03 -4.36 8.24
CA GLN A 136 2.09 -5.00 7.48
C GLN A 136 2.51 -4.15 6.27
N GLY A 137 1.56 -3.60 5.51
CA GLY A 137 1.87 -2.76 4.34
C GLY A 137 2.63 -1.47 4.70
N ILE A 138 2.24 -0.77 5.76
CA ILE A 138 2.99 0.42 6.22
C ILE A 138 4.36 0.01 6.75
N SER A 139 4.44 -1.11 7.47
CA SER A 139 5.71 -1.61 8.01
C SER A 139 6.69 -2.01 6.90
N GLY A 140 6.21 -2.65 5.83
CA GLY A 140 7.00 -2.94 4.63
C GLY A 140 7.55 -1.68 3.97
N LEU A 141 6.73 -0.64 3.84
CA LEU A 141 7.16 0.65 3.28
C LEU A 141 8.21 1.34 4.15
N VAL A 142 8.07 1.25 5.48
CA VAL A 142 9.04 1.80 6.42
C VAL A 142 10.37 1.06 6.31
N ALA A 143 10.33 -0.27 6.35
CA ALA A 143 11.52 -1.12 6.31
C ALA A 143 12.27 -0.97 4.99
N TYR A 144 11.62 -1.27 3.86
CA TYR A 144 12.26 -1.21 2.55
C TYR A 144 12.66 0.22 2.17
N GLY A 145 11.83 1.20 2.51
CA GLY A 145 12.18 2.61 2.29
C GLY A 145 13.40 3.04 3.10
N GLN A 146 13.60 2.49 4.30
CA GLN A 146 14.79 2.79 5.10
C GLN A 146 16.04 2.23 4.44
N ASP A 147 15.99 0.99 3.97
CA ASP A 147 17.10 0.37 3.27
C ASP A 147 17.54 1.20 2.05
N LEU A 148 16.59 1.75 1.29
CA LEU A 148 16.90 2.64 0.17
C LEU A 148 17.52 3.97 0.62
N ARG A 149 16.99 4.60 1.68
CA ARG A 149 17.50 5.87 2.21
C ARG A 149 18.91 5.74 2.77
N ASP A 150 19.19 4.63 3.47
CA ASP A 150 20.52 4.33 4.03
C ASP A 150 21.57 4.17 2.92
N ASN A 151 21.14 3.81 1.70
CA ASN A 151 21.98 3.72 0.51
C ASN A 151 21.90 4.96 -0.41
N GLY A 152 21.35 6.07 0.09
CA GLY A 152 21.37 7.37 -0.59
C GLY A 152 20.21 7.62 -1.56
N THR A 153 19.24 6.72 -1.65
CA THR A 153 18.05 6.90 -2.50
C THR A 153 16.93 7.58 -1.70
N ARG A 154 16.44 8.73 -2.17
CA ARG A 154 15.28 9.39 -1.53
C ARG A 154 14.00 8.64 -1.86
N THR A 155 13.07 8.56 -0.92
CA THR A 155 11.86 7.75 -1.09
C THR A 155 10.60 8.57 -0.87
N LYS A 156 9.60 8.42 -1.75
CA LYS A 156 8.19 8.68 -1.43
C LYS A 156 7.47 7.36 -1.23
N SER A 157 6.65 7.25 -0.20
CA SER A 157 5.94 6.02 0.14
C SER A 157 4.44 6.20 0.03
N ILE A 158 3.78 5.34 -0.74
CA ILE A 158 2.33 5.37 -0.95
C ILE A 158 1.78 4.01 -0.55
N ILE A 159 0.85 3.97 0.40
CA ILE A 159 0.03 2.78 0.64
C ILE A 159 -1.38 3.02 0.09
N ILE A 160 -1.88 2.04 -0.65
CA ILE A 160 -3.23 2.02 -1.19
C ILE A 160 -3.91 0.76 -0.67
N VAL A 161 -5.00 0.95 0.08
CA VAL A 161 -5.79 -0.15 0.65
C VAL A 161 -7.14 -0.17 -0.04
N LEU A 162 -7.51 -1.29 -0.66
CA LEU A 162 -8.79 -1.50 -1.31
C LEU A 162 -9.60 -2.56 -0.53
N SER A 163 -10.78 -2.19 -0.04
CA SER A 163 -11.66 -3.08 0.73
C SER A 163 -13.13 -2.85 0.40
N ASP A 164 -13.94 -3.90 0.33
CA ASP A 164 -15.41 -3.80 0.34
C ASP A 164 -16.00 -4.21 1.70
N GLY A 165 -15.19 -4.86 2.55
CA GLY A 165 -15.55 -5.30 3.88
C GLY A 165 -15.02 -4.41 5.00
N TRP A 166 -15.64 -4.57 6.17
CA TRP A 166 -15.15 -4.06 7.44
C TRP A 166 -14.15 -5.03 8.06
N GLU A 167 -13.23 -4.49 8.86
CA GLU A 167 -12.39 -5.28 9.75
C GLU A 167 -13.21 -6.24 10.62
N ASN A 168 -12.83 -7.52 10.62
CA ASN A 168 -13.49 -8.55 11.43
C ASN A 168 -12.64 -9.78 11.77
N ASP A 169 -11.33 -9.82 11.45
CA ASP A 169 -10.50 -11.03 11.66
C ASP A 169 -8.98 -10.78 11.81
N SER A 170 -8.59 -9.56 12.15
CA SER A 170 -7.18 -9.19 12.36
C SER A 170 -6.64 -9.62 13.71
N SER A 171 -5.36 -9.95 13.75
CA SER A 171 -4.58 -10.15 14.97
C SER A 171 -4.04 -8.82 15.53
N VAL A 172 -3.71 -7.88 14.64
CA VAL A 172 -3.22 -6.54 14.97
C VAL A 172 -4.37 -5.68 15.46
N THR A 173 -4.17 -5.02 16.60
CA THR A 173 -5.17 -4.11 17.16
C THR A 173 -5.26 -2.79 16.38
N GLN A 174 -6.47 -2.22 16.31
CA GLN A 174 -6.72 -0.89 15.76
C GLN A 174 -5.74 0.18 16.28
N ALA A 175 -5.44 0.16 17.58
CA ALA A 175 -4.58 1.16 18.21
C ALA A 175 -3.13 1.09 17.70
N LYS A 176 -2.62 -0.10 17.37
CA LYS A 176 -1.31 -0.28 16.73
C LYS A 176 -1.31 0.35 15.33
N VAL A 177 -2.33 0.04 14.52
CA VAL A 177 -2.48 0.59 13.15
C VAL A 177 -2.56 2.11 13.15
N ARG A 178 -3.42 2.66 14.01
CA ARG A 178 -3.63 4.10 14.10
C ARG A 178 -2.34 4.82 14.51
N ARG A 179 -1.64 4.31 15.52
CA ARG A 179 -0.37 4.89 15.96
C ARG A 179 0.67 4.88 14.84
N LEU A 180 0.83 3.75 14.17
CA LEU A 180 1.78 3.62 13.07
C LEU A 180 1.45 4.60 11.93
N SER A 181 0.16 4.71 11.58
CA SER A 181 -0.32 5.64 10.55
C SER A 181 -0.04 7.10 10.91
N GLU A 182 -0.36 7.51 12.14
CA GLU A 182 -0.10 8.87 12.64
C GLU A 182 1.40 9.19 12.71
N ASP A 183 2.25 8.19 12.98
CA ASP A 183 3.69 8.37 13.01
C ASP A 183 4.28 8.59 11.62
N VAL A 184 3.99 7.71 10.65
CA VAL A 184 4.56 7.84 9.30
C VAL A 184 4.09 9.11 8.58
N LEU A 185 2.87 9.58 8.88
CA LEU A 185 2.35 10.84 8.33
C LEU A 185 3.13 12.09 8.80
N LYS A 186 3.90 12.00 9.90
CA LYS A 186 4.77 13.12 10.35
C LYS A 186 6.00 13.29 9.46
N ALA A 187 6.46 12.23 8.80
CA ALA A 187 7.65 12.25 7.96
C ALA A 187 7.47 13.00 6.63
N GLN A 188 6.26 13.46 6.30
CA GLN A 188 5.89 14.16 5.04
C GLN A 188 6.19 13.41 3.73
N GLU A 189 6.81 12.22 3.78
CA GLU A 189 7.15 11.36 2.65
C GLU A 189 6.09 10.27 2.39
N PHE A 190 5.11 10.13 3.28
CA PHE A 190 4.08 9.09 3.23
C PHE A 190 2.71 9.62 2.78
N ILE A 191 2.06 8.85 1.91
CA ILE A 191 0.66 9.02 1.50
C ILE A 191 -0.09 7.75 1.87
N LEU A 192 -1.12 7.90 2.70
CA LEU A 192 -1.96 6.80 3.18
C LEU A 192 -3.33 6.91 2.53
N SER A 193 -3.61 6.01 1.58
CA SER A 193 -4.81 6.06 0.75
C SER A 193 -5.74 4.88 1.02
N TYR A 194 -7.01 5.19 1.30
CA TYR A 194 -8.05 4.20 1.60
C TYR A 194 -9.16 4.25 0.57
N ILE A 195 -9.49 3.11 -0.01
CA ILE A 195 -10.52 2.94 -1.02
C ILE A 195 -11.53 1.95 -0.49
N PHE A 196 -12.76 2.41 -0.30
CA PHE A 196 -13.85 1.60 0.19
C PHE A 196 -14.91 1.37 -0.89
N PHE A 197 -15.26 0.11 -1.12
CA PHE A 197 -16.39 -0.25 -1.97
C PHE A 197 -17.64 -0.51 -1.13
N GLY A 198 -18.45 0.51 -0.91
CA GLY A 198 -19.63 0.42 -0.06
C GLY A 198 -20.25 1.78 0.23
N ASP A 199 -20.91 1.90 1.39
CA ASP A 199 -21.45 3.16 1.86
C ASP A 199 -20.34 4.16 2.21
N GLU A 200 -20.53 5.42 1.84
CA GLU A 200 -19.53 6.47 2.02
C GLU A 200 -19.27 6.78 3.50
N SER A 201 -20.31 6.78 4.34
CA SER A 201 -20.16 7.02 5.77
C SER A 201 -19.37 5.90 6.42
N GLU A 202 -19.66 4.66 6.04
CA GLU A 202 -18.94 3.48 6.54
C GLU A 202 -17.46 3.51 6.18
N GLY A 203 -17.15 3.73 4.89
CA GLY A 203 -15.76 3.82 4.44
C GLY A 203 -14.98 4.95 5.11
N ASN A 204 -15.63 6.10 5.34
CA ASN A 204 -15.03 7.22 6.04
C ASN A 204 -14.74 6.90 7.51
N ILE A 205 -15.65 6.23 8.20
CA ILE A 205 -15.45 5.81 9.60
C ILE A 205 -14.33 4.77 9.67
N ALA A 206 -14.30 3.78 8.78
CA ALA A 206 -13.26 2.75 8.75
C ALA A 206 -11.87 3.36 8.56
N ALA A 207 -11.71 4.25 7.57
CA ALA A 207 -10.45 4.95 7.32
C ALA A 207 -10.03 5.88 8.48
N GLU A 208 -10.98 6.61 9.07
CA GLU A 208 -10.70 7.51 10.20
C GLU A 208 -10.24 6.75 11.44
N THR A 209 -10.90 5.62 11.73
CA THR A 209 -10.61 4.70 12.82
C THR A 209 -9.13 4.29 12.85
N ILE A 210 -8.52 4.08 11.69
CA ILE A 210 -7.10 3.70 11.52
C ILE A 210 -6.18 4.88 11.17
N GLY A 211 -6.68 6.11 11.13
CA GLY A 211 -5.85 7.32 10.99
C GLY A 211 -5.53 7.76 9.56
N PHE A 212 -6.26 7.28 8.54
CA PHE A 212 -6.04 7.69 7.15
C PHE A 212 -6.62 9.09 6.89
N PRO A 213 -5.91 10.03 6.23
CA PRO A 213 -6.38 11.40 6.02
C PRO A 213 -7.64 11.49 5.13
N ILE A 214 -8.58 12.39 5.46
CA ILE A 214 -9.85 12.52 4.72
C ILE A 214 -9.67 12.79 3.21
N HIS A 215 -8.66 13.56 2.83
CA HIS A 215 -8.39 13.91 1.43
C HIS A 215 -7.80 12.76 0.61
N HIS A 216 -7.44 11.64 1.25
CA HIS A 216 -6.86 10.45 0.63
C HIS A 216 -7.81 9.24 0.74
N ARG A 217 -9.12 9.51 0.90
CA ARG A 217 -10.18 8.50 0.92
C ARG A 217 -11.00 8.57 -0.36
N LEU A 218 -11.34 7.40 -0.92
CA LEU A 218 -12.36 7.28 -1.96
C LEU A 218 -13.38 6.23 -1.58
N THR A 219 -14.62 6.49 -1.95
CA THR A 219 -15.74 5.57 -1.75
C THR A 219 -16.47 5.38 -3.07
N SER A 220 -16.93 4.17 -3.35
CA SER A 220 -17.72 3.86 -4.54
C SER A 220 -18.58 2.63 -4.30
N SER A 221 -19.65 2.44 -5.08
CA SER A 221 -20.35 1.16 -5.04
C SER A 221 -19.53 0.06 -5.71
N LEU A 222 -19.64 -1.16 -5.21
CA LEU A 222 -18.93 -2.32 -5.78
C LEU A 222 -19.57 -2.73 -7.11
N SER A 223 -18.87 -2.43 -8.20
CA SER A 223 -19.26 -2.86 -9.55
C SER A 223 -18.02 -2.95 -10.44
N GLU A 224 -18.06 -3.76 -11.49
CA GLU A 224 -16.92 -3.90 -12.42
C GLU A 224 -16.49 -2.55 -13.03
N ALA A 225 -17.45 -1.69 -13.39
CA ALA A 225 -17.16 -0.36 -13.92
C ALA A 225 -16.46 0.55 -12.90
N ASN A 226 -16.90 0.51 -11.64
CA ASN A 226 -16.31 1.32 -10.57
C ASN A 226 -14.93 0.79 -10.16
N ILE A 227 -14.74 -0.53 -10.12
CA ILE A 227 -13.42 -1.15 -9.88
C ILE A 227 -12.42 -0.63 -10.92
N ARG A 228 -12.75 -0.70 -12.22
CA ARG A 228 -11.89 -0.14 -13.28
C ARG A 228 -11.61 1.34 -13.09
N ARG A 229 -12.65 2.13 -12.78
CA ARG A 229 -12.51 3.58 -12.55
C ARG A 229 -11.55 3.87 -11.41
N ILE A 230 -11.70 3.18 -10.28
CA ILE A 230 -10.87 3.33 -9.09
C ILE A 230 -9.42 3.00 -9.40
N PHE A 231 -9.13 1.84 -9.99
CA PHE A 231 -7.75 1.48 -10.36
C PHE A 231 -7.13 2.50 -11.32
N GLY A 232 -7.92 3.06 -12.26
CA GLY A 232 -7.47 4.12 -13.15
C GLY A 232 -7.20 5.45 -12.43
N THR A 233 -8.04 5.84 -11.48
CA THR A 233 -7.82 7.02 -10.64
C THR A 233 -6.57 6.85 -9.76
N VAL A 234 -6.37 5.65 -9.20
CA VAL A 234 -5.19 5.32 -8.39
C VAL A 234 -3.92 5.44 -9.22
N SER A 235 -3.84 4.82 -10.40
CA SER A 235 -2.63 4.88 -11.23
C SER A 235 -2.33 6.29 -11.69
N ALA A 236 -3.33 7.07 -12.11
CA ALA A 236 -3.15 8.48 -12.45
C ALA A 236 -2.59 9.28 -11.27
N SER A 237 -3.06 9.01 -10.06
CA SER A 237 -2.60 9.65 -8.83
C SER A 237 -1.16 9.27 -8.49
N VAL A 238 -0.80 7.99 -8.59
CA VAL A 238 0.59 7.51 -8.42
C VAL A 238 1.53 8.15 -9.45
N ILE A 239 1.12 8.21 -10.73
CA ILE A 239 1.92 8.86 -11.80
C ILE A 239 2.13 10.34 -11.48
N SER A 240 1.08 11.05 -11.07
CA SER A 240 1.15 12.47 -10.70
C SER A 240 2.09 12.70 -9.51
N THR A 241 1.94 11.91 -8.43
CA THR A 241 2.79 12.00 -7.24
C THR A 241 4.25 11.67 -7.50
N SER A 242 4.51 10.65 -8.33
CA SER A 242 5.88 10.22 -8.64
C SER A 242 6.62 11.23 -9.53
N GLN A 243 5.91 12.08 -10.28
CA GLN A 243 6.50 13.17 -11.06
C GLN A 243 6.73 14.46 -10.27
N ALA A 244 5.96 14.67 -9.18
CA ALA A 244 6.19 15.80 -8.30
C ALA A 244 7.59 15.68 -7.69
N GLN A 245 8.40 16.74 -7.68
CA GLN A 245 9.65 16.72 -6.93
C GLN A 245 9.36 16.50 -5.44
N VAL A 246 10.25 15.84 -4.69
CA VAL A 246 10.25 15.88 -3.21
C VAL A 246 10.55 17.33 -2.78
N SER A 247 9.56 18.21 -2.91
CA SER A 247 9.66 19.56 -2.38
C SER A 247 9.47 19.51 -0.87
N THR A 248 10.09 20.44 -0.14
CA THR A 248 9.95 20.63 1.32
C THR A 248 8.54 21.08 1.76
N GLY A 249 7.51 20.84 0.94
CA GLY A 249 6.11 21.10 1.20
C GLY A 249 5.36 19.79 1.47
N SER A 250 4.46 19.81 2.45
CA SER A 250 3.77 18.64 2.98
C SER A 250 2.97 17.87 1.91
N LEU A 251 3.34 16.61 1.61
CA LEU A 251 2.54 15.72 0.74
C LEU A 251 1.16 15.42 1.35
N SER A 252 1.02 15.54 2.67
CA SER A 252 -0.22 15.24 3.41
C SER A 252 -1.35 16.27 3.25
N SER A 253 -1.07 17.49 2.74
CA SER A 253 -2.10 18.52 2.58
C SER A 253 -2.77 18.57 1.20
N ASN A 254 -2.17 17.92 0.19
CA ASN A 254 -2.75 17.88 -1.15
C ASN A 254 -3.59 16.61 -1.33
N ALA A 255 -4.72 16.71 -2.03
CA ALA A 255 -5.53 15.54 -2.38
C ALA A 255 -4.71 14.59 -3.27
N PHE A 256 -4.53 13.34 -2.82
CA PHE A 256 -3.84 12.30 -3.58
C PHE A 256 -4.62 11.96 -4.84
N PHE A 257 -5.93 11.75 -4.69
CA PHE A 257 -6.79 11.38 -5.79
C PHE A 257 -7.06 12.55 -6.72
N GLN A 258 -6.54 12.46 -7.95
CA GLN A 258 -6.84 13.41 -9.01
C GLN A 258 -7.89 12.82 -9.97
N PRO A 259 -8.99 13.55 -10.26
CA PRO A 259 -9.94 13.11 -11.27
C PRO A 259 -9.24 12.95 -12.62
N ASN A 260 -9.56 11.89 -13.36
CA ASN A 260 -9.23 11.82 -14.77
C ASN A 260 -9.89 13.02 -15.47
N GLN A 261 -9.08 13.92 -16.04
CA GLN A 261 -9.59 14.96 -16.95
C GLN A 261 -10.03 14.34 -18.28
#